data_AF-A0A956AWP5-F1
#
_entry.id   AF-A0A956AWP5-F1
#
_cell.length_a   1.000
_cell.length_b   1.000
_cell.length_c   1.000
_cell.angle_alpha   90.00
_cell.angle_beta   90.00
_cell.angle_gamma   90.00
#
_symmetry.space_group_name_H-M   'P 1'
#
loop_
_entity.id
_entity.type
_entity.pdbx_description
1 polymer ?
#
loop_
_entity_poly.entity_id
_entity_poly.type
_entity_poly.pdbx_seq_one_letter_code
_entity_poly.pdbx_strand_id
1 'polypeptide(L)'
;MRTALCLVLVAAALPGCRKKAKAPAAAPADAPKPVDVTADRAAAKGSWILAIARDPDVLSKLADTAGDGWRGLFVGDPAAAVEGFDAAARSADAVDARTGLARAALDLADANHSLGLLQVGLTERWLDAVGTRPNAEQTAAWRALIQARLLVRQGKDAAEPLARVGSDPSLAGWVPHLAADAASPLALHLRGQGPAPAEWPAGTSETYQQRLGAWAAARQGDWRESQRRLKGHDPEAADFAIGEGLERIGFRDPLVAGFEAQIWAARALEAVDKLEGWPAYHAARAELLLGRPKAAAQRLERLLAAPPAEAPFAMLALSEFLDRADLLAGVGALRVQALVEAGEKAAAEAAFAKLEGTTVGQRVLRSWAGAVLGKPLDTGIFPEDRDVLAGALRGEVQALGAAAKGQQDLSQLSLVERYVDRVQRRYAATLAMSGQPAAAVKARQAAEDKTAAMAPSPRNTLPALAAAAYDQVGIGQRRVALKYLSRMKEQVPAASGPAEMLRDLLSLKAMEHDGSATAGQ
;
A
#
# COMPACT_ATOMS: atom_id res chain seq x y z
N MET A 1 -10.24 3.38 62.28
CA MET A 1 -11.65 3.30 61.81
C MET A 1 -11.59 2.69 60.42
N ARG A 2 -11.71 1.38 60.16
CA ARG A 2 -12.70 0.35 60.53
C ARG A 2 -14.15 0.67 60.13
N THR A 3 -14.48 0.29 58.89
CA THR A 3 -15.76 -0.23 58.37
C THR A 3 -15.46 -0.65 56.92
N ALA A 4 -15.31 -1.92 56.51
CA ALA A 4 -16.12 -3.13 56.66
C ALA A 4 -17.56 -2.96 56.13
N LEU A 5 -17.81 -3.44 54.91
CA LEU A 5 -19.10 -4.06 54.58
C LEU A 5 -18.89 -5.26 53.64
N CYS A 6 -19.53 -6.34 54.04
CA CYS A 6 -19.45 -7.71 53.55
C CYS A 6 -20.43 -7.99 52.40
N LEU A 7 -20.06 -9.02 51.61
CA LEU A 7 -20.85 -10.08 50.96
C LEU A 7 -22.25 -9.78 50.41
N VAL A 8 -22.49 -10.22 49.16
CA VAL A 8 -23.39 -11.37 48.90
C VAL A 8 -22.90 -12.17 47.67
N LEU A 9 -22.58 -13.44 47.90
CA LEU A 9 -22.49 -14.53 46.92
C LEU A 9 -23.92 -15.01 46.62
N VAL A 10 -24.32 -15.06 45.35
CA VAL A 10 -25.45 -15.91 44.91
C VAL A 10 -24.96 -16.83 43.80
N ALA A 11 -24.61 -18.04 44.22
CA ALA A 11 -24.63 -19.22 43.36
C ALA A 11 -26.09 -19.70 43.29
N ALA A 12 -26.68 -19.71 42.10
CA ALA A 12 -27.94 -20.40 41.83
C ALA A 12 -27.72 -21.34 40.65
N ALA A 13 -27.86 -22.64 40.95
CA ALA A 13 -27.82 -23.74 40.02
C ALA A 13 -29.01 -23.67 39.03
N LEU A 14 -28.72 -23.91 37.75
CA LEU A 14 -29.75 -24.28 36.76
C LEU A 14 -29.49 -25.71 36.26
N PRO A 15 -30.55 -26.53 36.09
CA PRO A 15 -30.45 -27.95 35.81
C PRO A 15 -30.16 -28.27 34.34
N GLY A 16 -29.19 -29.16 34.15
CA GLY A 16 -29.14 -30.23 33.14
C GLY A 16 -29.72 -29.99 31.74
N CYS A 17 -28.88 -29.60 30.81
CA CYS A 17 -28.94 -30.09 29.43
C CYS A 17 -27.72 -30.99 29.18
N ARG A 18 -27.87 -32.30 29.45
CA ARG A 18 -26.92 -33.33 29.01
C ARG A 18 -26.91 -33.37 27.48
N LYS A 19 -26.00 -32.61 26.86
CA LYS A 19 -25.63 -32.87 25.46
C LYS A 19 -25.05 -34.28 25.39
N LYS A 20 -25.71 -35.16 24.63
CA LYS A 20 -25.15 -36.47 24.25
C LYS A 20 -23.71 -36.26 23.79
N ALA A 21 -22.76 -36.95 24.43
CA ALA A 21 -21.38 -36.99 23.98
C ALA A 21 -21.38 -37.48 22.53
N LYS A 22 -21.06 -36.58 21.61
CA LYS A 22 -20.81 -36.93 20.21
C LYS A 22 -19.54 -37.76 20.23
N ALA A 23 -19.61 -39.00 19.74
CA ALA A 23 -18.43 -39.84 19.53
C ALA A 23 -17.36 -39.01 18.80
N PRO A 24 -16.06 -39.14 19.15
CA PRO A 24 -15.01 -38.41 18.47
C PRO A 24 -15.12 -38.71 16.98
N ALA A 25 -15.47 -37.69 16.20
CA ALA A 25 -15.41 -37.78 14.76
C ALA A 25 -13.96 -38.12 14.42
N ALA A 26 -13.75 -39.15 13.59
CA ALA A 26 -12.46 -39.41 13.01
C ALA A 26 -11.90 -38.09 12.47
N ALA A 27 -10.68 -37.74 12.89
CA ALA A 27 -10.02 -36.54 12.43
C ALA A 27 -10.01 -36.56 10.89
N PRO A 28 -10.42 -35.47 10.21
CA PRO A 28 -10.31 -35.40 8.76
C PRO A 28 -8.84 -35.69 8.39
N ALA A 29 -8.64 -36.55 7.38
CA ALA A 29 -7.31 -37.00 6.94
C ALA A 29 -6.40 -35.87 6.47
N ASP A 30 -6.95 -34.66 6.29
CA ASP A 30 -6.25 -33.42 5.95
C ASP A 30 -6.39 -32.36 7.06
N ALA A 31 -6.15 -32.73 8.31
CA ALA A 31 -5.94 -31.71 9.34
C ALA A 31 -4.72 -30.86 8.94
N PRO A 32 -4.83 -29.53 8.84
CA PRO A 32 -3.71 -28.67 8.47
C PRO A 32 -2.55 -28.92 9.42
N LYS A 33 -1.35 -29.14 8.87
CA LYS A 33 -0.16 -29.40 9.68
C LYS A 33 0.06 -28.19 10.60
N PRO A 34 0.31 -28.41 11.91
CA PRO A 34 0.60 -27.32 12.82
C PRO A 34 1.84 -26.56 12.33
N VAL A 35 1.74 -25.23 12.29
CA VAL A 35 2.85 -24.37 11.89
C VAL A 35 3.89 -24.34 13.00
N ASP A 36 5.13 -24.68 12.66
CA ASP A 36 6.26 -24.54 13.58
C ASP A 36 6.61 -23.06 13.76
N VAL A 37 6.52 -22.63 15.02
CA VAL A 37 6.83 -21.26 15.51
C VAL A 37 8.06 -21.25 16.42
N THR A 38 8.84 -22.32 16.45
CA THR A 38 10.04 -22.42 17.30
C THR A 38 11.08 -21.36 16.93
N ALA A 39 11.31 -21.15 15.63
CA ALA A 39 12.18 -20.09 15.13
C ALA A 39 11.64 -18.69 15.50
N ASP A 40 10.32 -18.47 15.38
CA ASP A 40 9.69 -17.19 15.75
C ASP A 40 9.87 -16.87 17.25
N ARG A 41 9.78 -17.88 18.13
CA ARG A 41 10.07 -17.70 19.57
C ARG A 41 11.53 -17.35 19.83
N ALA A 42 12.46 -17.96 19.08
CA ALA A 42 13.87 -17.64 19.20
C ALA A 42 14.16 -16.19 18.73
N ALA A 43 13.61 -15.80 17.57
CA ALA A 43 13.70 -14.45 17.04
C ALA A 43 13.09 -13.40 17.98
N ALA A 44 11.94 -13.72 18.59
CA ALA A 44 11.27 -12.84 19.55
C ALA A 44 12.20 -12.39 20.68
N LYS A 45 13.08 -13.26 21.19
CA LYS A 45 13.96 -12.95 22.33
C LYS A 45 14.91 -11.77 22.07
N GLY A 46 15.28 -11.55 20.81
CA GLY A 46 16.09 -10.43 20.33
C GLY A 46 15.30 -9.33 19.61
N SER A 47 13.96 -9.42 19.61
CA SER A 47 13.10 -8.50 18.87
C SER A 47 12.94 -7.14 19.55
N TRP A 48 12.54 -6.14 18.75
CA TRP A 48 12.16 -4.82 19.26
C TRP A 48 10.95 -4.88 20.21
N ILE A 49 10.06 -5.87 20.05
CA ILE A 49 8.93 -6.09 20.97
C ILE A 49 9.45 -6.43 22.36
N LEU A 50 10.41 -7.35 22.48
CA LEU A 50 11.01 -7.67 23.78
C LEU A 50 11.93 -6.58 24.30
N ALA A 51 12.52 -5.75 23.43
CA ALA A 51 13.25 -4.56 23.86
C ALA A 51 12.33 -3.59 24.62
N ILE A 52 11.15 -3.26 24.07
CA ILE A 52 10.14 -2.43 24.77
C ILE A 52 9.64 -3.13 26.02
N ALA A 53 9.37 -4.45 25.95
CA ALA A 53 8.90 -5.21 27.11
C ALA A 53 9.82 -5.03 28.32
N ARG A 54 11.15 -5.05 28.08
CA ARG A 54 12.18 -4.91 29.11
C ARG A 54 12.38 -3.47 29.55
N ASP A 55 12.31 -2.53 28.60
CA ASP A 55 12.62 -1.13 28.80
C ASP A 55 11.66 -0.20 28.02
N PRO A 56 10.66 0.41 28.69
CA PRO A 56 9.74 1.33 28.05
C PRO A 56 10.43 2.64 27.60
N ASP A 57 11.61 2.98 28.12
CA ASP A 57 12.32 4.22 27.77
C ASP A 57 12.76 4.23 26.29
N VAL A 58 12.78 3.07 25.63
CA VAL A 58 12.97 2.97 24.18
C VAL A 58 11.92 3.78 23.41
N LEU A 59 10.66 3.79 23.87
CA LEU A 59 9.59 4.59 23.25
C LEU A 59 9.75 6.07 23.56
N SER A 60 10.13 6.42 24.79
CA SER A 60 10.39 7.80 25.21
C SER A 60 11.48 8.45 24.35
N LYS A 61 12.59 7.74 24.12
CA LYS A 61 13.69 8.22 23.25
C LYS A 61 13.25 8.53 21.83
N LEU A 62 12.33 7.74 21.25
CA LEU A 62 11.75 8.10 19.97
C LEU A 62 10.91 9.36 20.08
N ALA A 63 10.03 9.43 21.08
CA ALA A 63 9.17 10.60 21.28
C ALA A 63 9.98 11.90 21.41
N ASP A 64 11.17 11.84 22.02
CA ASP A 64 12.07 12.99 22.16
C ASP A 64 12.60 13.53 20.81
N THR A 65 12.69 12.69 19.77
CA THR A 65 13.19 13.12 18.45
C THR A 65 12.13 13.84 17.61
N ALA A 66 10.89 13.34 17.61
CA ALA A 66 9.81 13.84 16.76
C ALA A 66 8.43 13.32 17.22
N GLY A 67 8.07 13.57 18.48
CA GLY A 67 6.91 12.95 19.15
C GLY A 67 5.59 12.99 18.37
N ASP A 68 5.27 14.11 17.72
CA ASP A 68 4.05 14.23 16.91
C ASP A 68 4.13 13.40 15.61
N GLY A 69 5.30 13.33 14.99
CA GLY A 69 5.53 12.46 13.82
C GLY A 69 5.34 10.98 14.16
N TRP A 70 5.94 10.53 15.27
CA TRP A 70 5.77 9.16 15.77
C TRP A 70 4.32 8.86 16.13
N ARG A 71 3.64 9.80 16.82
CA ARG A 71 2.22 9.65 17.15
C ARG A 71 1.39 9.46 15.88
N GLY A 72 1.57 10.32 14.87
CA GLY A 72 0.89 10.21 13.56
C GLY A 72 1.04 8.82 12.94
N LEU A 73 2.27 8.30 12.88
CA LEU A 73 2.54 6.96 12.35
C LEU A 73 1.83 5.85 13.14
N PHE A 74 1.91 5.90 14.47
CA PHE A 74 1.27 4.88 15.31
C PHE A 74 -0.24 4.92 15.20
N VAL A 75 -0.87 6.10 15.08
CA VAL A 75 -2.33 6.21 14.92
C VAL A 75 -2.82 5.95 13.50
N GLY A 76 -1.90 5.75 12.54
CA GLY A 76 -2.24 5.46 11.16
C GLY A 76 -2.61 6.68 10.33
N ASP A 77 -2.13 7.87 10.75
CA ASP A 77 -2.26 9.13 10.04
C ASP A 77 -0.88 9.54 9.46
N PRO A 78 -0.52 9.03 8.28
CA PRO A 78 0.79 9.31 7.70
C PRO A 78 0.91 10.76 7.20
N ALA A 79 -0.21 11.48 6.96
CA ALA A 79 -0.16 12.88 6.58
C ALA A 79 0.28 13.74 7.77
N ALA A 80 -0.38 13.58 8.93
CA ALA A 80 0.04 14.23 10.17
C ALA A 80 1.46 13.80 10.58
N ALA A 81 1.83 12.55 10.32
CA ALA A 81 3.19 12.09 10.58
C ALA A 81 4.25 12.82 9.75
N VAL A 82 4.02 12.99 8.45
CA VAL A 82 4.93 13.76 7.57
C VAL A 82 5.12 15.17 8.12
N GLU A 83 4.02 15.86 8.48
CA GLU A 83 4.09 17.20 9.07
C GLU A 83 4.87 17.22 10.39
N GLY A 84 4.62 16.25 11.27
CA GLY A 84 5.33 16.13 12.55
C GLY A 84 6.82 15.85 12.41
N PHE A 85 7.23 15.09 11.38
CA PHE A 85 8.65 14.85 11.11
C PHE A 85 9.32 15.98 10.34
N ASP A 86 8.59 16.76 9.54
CA ASP A 86 9.15 17.79 8.65
C ASP A 86 9.94 18.88 9.39
N ALA A 87 9.57 19.18 10.63
CA ALA A 87 10.33 20.10 11.48
C ALA A 87 11.61 19.43 12.04
N ALA A 88 11.48 18.20 12.56
CA ALA A 88 12.58 17.46 13.18
C ALA A 88 13.64 16.99 12.18
N ALA A 89 13.23 16.63 10.96
CA ALA A 89 14.07 16.09 9.90
C ALA A 89 15.03 17.11 9.24
N ARG A 90 14.96 18.40 9.63
CA ARG A 90 15.80 19.47 9.05
C ARG A 90 17.26 19.40 9.50
N SER A 91 17.54 18.75 10.61
CA SER A 91 18.91 18.53 11.10
C SER A 91 19.56 17.33 10.39
N ALA A 92 20.86 17.43 10.11
CA ALA A 92 21.64 16.34 9.53
C ALA A 92 21.68 15.09 10.43
N ASP A 93 21.66 15.30 11.76
CA ASP A 93 21.78 14.24 12.78
C ASP A 93 20.43 13.58 13.12
N ALA A 94 19.32 14.05 12.54
CA ALA A 94 17.98 13.55 12.83
C ALA A 94 17.64 12.26 12.06
N VAL A 95 18.51 11.24 12.16
CA VAL A 95 18.40 9.97 11.42
C VAL A 95 17.04 9.29 11.66
N ASP A 96 16.60 9.21 12.91
CA ASP A 96 15.32 8.58 13.26
C ASP A 96 14.12 9.36 12.71
N ALA A 97 14.11 10.69 12.83
CA ALA A 97 13.04 11.53 12.28
C ALA A 97 12.98 11.46 10.75
N ARG A 98 14.13 11.45 10.07
CA ARG A 98 14.23 11.30 8.61
C ARG A 98 13.76 9.91 8.16
N THR A 99 14.06 8.88 8.94
CA THR A 99 13.58 7.52 8.71
C THR A 99 12.05 7.44 8.88
N GLY A 100 11.52 8.04 9.95
CA GLY A 100 10.08 8.19 10.18
C GLY A 100 9.36 8.93 9.06
N LEU A 101 9.92 10.06 8.61
CA LEU A 101 9.44 10.82 7.46
C LEU A 101 9.37 9.97 6.20
N ALA A 102 10.44 9.24 5.88
CA ALA A 102 10.46 8.36 4.71
C ALA A 102 9.41 7.26 4.81
N ARG A 103 9.22 6.67 6.00
CA ARG A 103 8.19 5.65 6.21
C ARG A 103 6.78 6.20 5.99
N ALA A 104 6.47 7.36 6.55
CA ALA A 104 5.16 8.02 6.42
C ALA A 104 4.87 8.39 4.97
N ALA A 105 5.86 8.97 4.28
CA ALA A 105 5.75 9.27 2.85
C ALA A 105 5.57 7.99 2.01
N LEU A 106 6.24 6.88 2.35
CA LEU A 106 6.01 5.59 1.69
C LEU A 106 4.60 5.04 1.93
N ASP A 107 3.98 5.24 3.09
CA ASP A 107 2.57 4.85 3.30
C ASP A 107 1.61 5.63 2.40
N LEU A 108 1.83 6.94 2.24
CA LEU A 108 1.06 7.75 1.29
C LEU A 108 1.32 7.29 -0.16
N ALA A 109 2.57 6.95 -0.49
CA ALA A 109 2.93 6.47 -1.81
C ALA A 109 2.28 5.10 -2.13
N ASP A 110 2.32 4.14 -1.20
CA ASP A 110 1.70 2.82 -1.36
C ASP A 110 0.18 2.90 -1.50
N ALA A 111 -0.46 3.78 -0.73
CA ALA A 111 -1.91 4.03 -0.81
C ALA A 111 -2.28 4.58 -2.20
N ASN A 112 -1.59 5.63 -2.66
CA ASN A 112 -1.80 6.22 -3.97
C ASN A 112 -1.48 5.26 -5.12
N HIS A 113 -0.44 4.43 -4.97
CA HIS A 113 -0.10 3.40 -5.95
C HIS A 113 -1.23 2.39 -6.09
N SER A 114 -1.76 1.89 -4.97
CA SER A 114 -2.89 0.95 -4.96
C SER A 114 -4.16 1.57 -5.58
N LEU A 115 -4.44 2.84 -5.28
CA LEU A 115 -5.54 3.59 -5.91
C LEU A 115 -5.33 3.75 -7.42
N GLY A 116 -4.09 4.00 -7.88
CA GLY A 116 -3.76 4.06 -9.29
C GLY A 116 -3.97 2.73 -10.00
N LEU A 117 -3.56 1.61 -9.39
CA LEU A 117 -3.84 0.27 -9.91
C LEU A 117 -5.35 -0.01 -10.00
N LEU A 118 -6.09 0.36 -8.95
CA LEU A 118 -7.55 0.25 -8.93
C LEU A 118 -8.19 1.09 -10.05
N GLN A 119 -7.77 2.34 -10.20
CA GLN A 119 -8.30 3.25 -11.22
C GLN A 119 -8.07 2.69 -12.62
N VAL A 120 -6.85 2.24 -12.92
CA VAL A 120 -6.50 1.59 -14.19
C VAL A 120 -7.40 0.37 -14.42
N GLY A 121 -7.55 -0.51 -13.43
CA GLY A 121 -8.38 -1.72 -13.55
C GLY A 121 -9.88 -1.44 -13.70
N LEU A 122 -10.36 -0.29 -13.24
CA LEU A 122 -11.74 0.15 -13.44
C LEU A 122 -11.97 0.86 -14.76
N THR A 123 -10.94 1.45 -15.36
CA THR A 123 -11.12 2.40 -16.47
C THR A 123 -11.69 1.73 -17.71
N GLU A 124 -11.22 0.55 -18.09
CA GLU A 124 -11.75 -0.16 -19.27
C GLU A 124 -13.26 -0.40 -19.13
N ARG A 125 -13.69 -0.98 -18.00
CA ARG A 125 -15.12 -1.23 -17.71
C ARG A 125 -15.94 0.05 -17.67
N TRP A 126 -15.36 1.11 -17.14
CA TRP A 126 -16.03 2.41 -17.07
C TRP A 126 -16.15 3.07 -18.45
N LEU A 127 -15.14 2.98 -19.31
CA LEU A 127 -15.20 3.48 -20.69
C LEU A 127 -16.25 2.75 -21.52
N ASP A 128 -16.37 1.43 -21.36
CA ASP A 128 -17.42 0.63 -21.99
C ASP A 128 -18.81 1.10 -21.53
N ALA A 129 -18.97 1.29 -20.21
CA ALA A 129 -20.21 1.69 -19.59
C ALA A 129 -20.61 3.15 -19.91
N VAL A 130 -19.64 4.04 -20.09
CA VAL A 130 -19.89 5.40 -20.62
C VAL A 130 -20.29 5.33 -22.10
N GLY A 131 -19.74 4.36 -22.84
CA GLY A 131 -20.04 4.13 -24.25
C GLY A 131 -21.46 3.72 -24.57
N THR A 132 -22.22 3.24 -23.58
CA THR A 132 -23.62 2.85 -23.74
C THR A 132 -24.60 3.98 -23.41
N ARG A 133 -24.11 5.14 -22.94
CA ARG A 133 -24.96 6.27 -22.54
C ARG A 133 -25.55 6.99 -23.76
N PRO A 134 -26.71 7.64 -23.63
CA PRO A 134 -27.18 8.60 -24.64
C PRO A 134 -26.09 9.64 -24.92
N ASN A 135 -25.93 10.02 -26.19
CA ASN A 135 -24.91 10.96 -26.66
C ASN A 135 -23.45 10.50 -26.48
N ALA A 136 -23.20 9.21 -26.26
CA ALA A 136 -21.83 8.67 -26.13
C ALA A 136 -20.92 8.94 -27.35
N GLU A 137 -21.50 9.24 -28.52
CA GLU A 137 -20.78 9.68 -29.71
C GLU A 137 -20.03 11.01 -29.48
N GLN A 138 -20.61 11.93 -28.71
CA GLN A 138 -19.99 13.23 -28.40
C GLN A 138 -18.70 13.08 -27.58
N THR A 139 -18.52 11.93 -26.90
CA THR A 139 -17.34 11.64 -26.08
C THR A 139 -16.45 10.55 -26.69
N ALA A 140 -16.75 10.06 -27.91
CA ALA A 140 -16.09 8.91 -28.50
C ALA A 140 -14.58 9.12 -28.72
N ALA A 141 -14.19 10.27 -29.28
CA ALA A 141 -12.78 10.59 -29.52
C ALA A 141 -11.98 10.71 -28.21
N TRP A 142 -12.59 11.21 -27.15
CA TRP A 142 -11.96 11.28 -25.83
C TRP A 142 -11.86 9.93 -25.14
N ARG A 143 -12.90 9.09 -25.21
CA ARG A 143 -12.82 7.72 -24.69
C ARG A 143 -11.66 6.98 -25.38
N ALA A 144 -11.51 7.19 -26.69
CA ALA A 144 -10.38 6.68 -27.45
C ALA A 144 -9.03 7.27 -26.99
N LEU A 145 -8.96 8.55 -26.62
CA LEU A 145 -7.75 9.16 -26.05
C LEU A 145 -7.36 8.50 -24.72
N ILE A 146 -8.31 8.30 -23.80
CA ILE A 146 -8.03 7.63 -22.52
C ILE A 146 -7.60 6.18 -22.75
N GLN A 147 -8.32 5.46 -23.62
CA GLN A 147 -7.97 4.09 -23.97
C GLN A 147 -6.56 4.00 -24.57
N ALA A 148 -6.21 4.91 -25.50
CA ALA A 148 -4.88 4.99 -26.08
C ALA A 148 -3.82 5.22 -24.99
N ARG A 149 -4.04 6.16 -24.08
CA ARG A 149 -3.11 6.42 -22.96
C ARG A 149 -2.88 5.19 -22.07
N LEU A 150 -3.95 4.46 -21.76
CA LEU A 150 -3.85 3.24 -20.96
C LEU A 150 -3.05 2.15 -21.68
N LEU A 151 -3.34 1.92 -22.97
CA LEU A 151 -2.65 0.91 -23.78
C LEU A 151 -1.16 1.26 -23.92
N VAL A 152 -0.83 2.52 -24.23
CA VAL A 152 0.55 3.01 -24.33
C VAL A 152 1.29 2.83 -23.01
N ARG A 153 0.68 3.18 -21.87
CA ARG A 153 1.27 2.94 -20.55
C ARG A 153 1.55 1.46 -20.30
N GLN A 154 0.66 0.58 -20.76
CA GLN A 154 0.78 -0.87 -20.63
C GLN A 154 1.74 -1.49 -21.66
N GLY A 155 2.34 -0.69 -22.55
CA GLY A 155 3.17 -1.20 -23.65
C GLY A 155 2.40 -2.02 -24.68
N LYS A 156 1.08 -1.80 -24.77
CA LYS A 156 0.19 -2.47 -25.73
C LYS A 156 -0.03 -1.58 -26.96
N ASP A 157 -0.43 -2.21 -28.05
CA ASP A 157 -0.81 -1.50 -29.27
C ASP A 157 -2.03 -0.59 -29.00
N ALA A 158 -1.93 0.64 -29.48
CA ALA A 158 -2.94 1.69 -29.34
C ALA A 158 -3.41 2.22 -30.71
N ALA A 159 -3.06 1.57 -31.83
CA ALA A 159 -3.32 2.05 -33.18
C ALA A 159 -4.80 2.36 -33.45
N GLU A 160 -5.72 1.45 -33.08
CA GLU A 160 -7.16 1.65 -33.30
C GLU A 160 -7.71 2.85 -32.49
N PRO A 161 -7.49 2.95 -31.16
CA PRO A 161 -7.88 4.15 -30.41
C PRO A 161 -7.24 5.43 -30.95
N LEU A 162 -5.95 5.41 -31.33
CA LEU A 162 -5.27 6.57 -31.88
C LEU A 162 -5.85 7.03 -33.22
N ALA A 163 -6.29 6.11 -34.08
CA ALA A 163 -6.97 6.46 -35.32
C ALA A 163 -8.29 7.21 -35.05
N ARG A 164 -9.05 6.80 -34.03
CA ARG A 164 -10.26 7.51 -33.59
C ARG A 164 -9.94 8.89 -33.01
N VAL A 165 -8.87 9.01 -32.22
CA VAL A 165 -8.41 10.32 -31.71
C VAL A 165 -8.05 11.25 -32.87
N GLY A 166 -7.34 10.76 -33.88
CA GLY A 166 -6.92 11.54 -35.05
C GLY A 166 -8.07 12.02 -35.94
N SER A 167 -9.25 11.40 -35.83
CA SER A 167 -10.45 11.83 -36.55
C SER A 167 -11.10 13.09 -35.96
N ASP A 168 -10.75 13.45 -34.72
CA ASP A 168 -11.22 14.66 -34.05
C ASP A 168 -10.14 15.76 -34.12
N PRO A 169 -10.39 16.87 -34.83
CA PRO A 169 -9.43 17.97 -34.97
C PRO A 169 -8.98 18.57 -33.63
N SER A 170 -9.83 18.54 -32.60
CA SER A 170 -9.50 19.08 -31.27
C SER A 170 -8.49 18.20 -30.51
N LEU A 171 -8.41 16.92 -30.85
CA LEU A 171 -7.53 15.94 -30.20
C LEU A 171 -6.39 15.44 -31.09
N ALA A 172 -6.41 15.74 -32.40
CA ALA A 172 -5.43 15.26 -33.37
C ALA A 172 -3.96 15.57 -32.96
N GLY A 173 -3.74 16.69 -32.25
CA GLY A 173 -2.43 17.06 -31.71
C GLY A 173 -1.85 16.06 -30.70
N TRP A 174 -2.65 15.17 -30.10
CA TRP A 174 -2.17 14.14 -29.17
C TRP A 174 -1.57 12.91 -29.86
N VAL A 175 -2.01 12.60 -31.09
CA VAL A 175 -1.66 11.35 -31.78
C VAL A 175 -0.15 11.15 -31.95
N PRO A 176 0.63 12.16 -32.41
CA PRO A 176 2.08 11.99 -32.60
C PRO A 176 2.84 11.69 -31.30
N HIS A 177 2.27 12.02 -30.14
CA HIS A 177 2.89 11.89 -28.83
C HIS A 177 2.55 10.58 -28.12
N LEU A 178 1.47 9.92 -28.55
CA LEU A 178 0.99 8.67 -27.97
C LEU A 178 1.33 7.45 -28.86
N ALA A 179 1.90 7.64 -30.04
CA ALA A 179 2.37 6.55 -30.88
C ALA A 179 3.50 5.74 -30.20
N ALA A 180 3.60 4.45 -30.51
CA ALA A 180 4.49 3.49 -29.84
C ALA A 180 5.97 3.95 -29.79
N ASP A 181 6.46 4.58 -30.87
CA ASP A 181 7.85 5.03 -31.03
C ASP A 181 8.05 6.55 -30.88
N ALA A 182 7.09 7.26 -30.27
CA ALA A 182 7.17 8.71 -30.12
C ALA A 182 8.30 9.13 -29.16
N ALA A 183 9.35 9.76 -29.70
CA ALA A 183 10.44 10.38 -28.93
C ALA A 183 10.23 11.88 -28.66
N SER A 184 9.05 12.42 -28.99
CA SER A 184 8.73 13.83 -28.81
C SER A 184 8.84 14.29 -27.35
N PRO A 185 9.11 15.58 -27.07
CA PRO A 185 9.16 16.11 -25.71
C PRO A 185 7.89 15.82 -24.90
N LEU A 186 6.70 15.97 -25.48
CA LEU A 186 5.45 15.62 -24.79
C LEU A 186 5.36 14.10 -24.52
N ALA A 187 5.74 13.23 -25.45
CA ALA A 187 5.72 11.77 -25.22
C ALA A 187 6.63 11.36 -24.07
N LEU A 188 7.84 11.94 -24.02
CA LEU A 188 8.75 11.74 -22.91
C LEU A 188 8.12 12.29 -21.62
N HIS A 189 7.59 13.52 -21.64
CA HIS A 189 7.02 14.17 -20.46
C HIS A 189 5.81 13.41 -19.89
N LEU A 190 4.96 12.85 -20.76
CA LEU A 190 3.84 11.97 -20.42
C LEU A 190 4.29 10.62 -19.83
N ARG A 191 5.55 10.25 -19.99
CA ARG A 191 6.19 9.11 -19.31
C ARG A 191 6.93 9.57 -18.04
N GLY A 192 6.87 10.86 -17.70
CA GLY A 192 7.66 11.49 -16.65
C GLY A 192 9.15 11.58 -16.98
N GLN A 193 9.51 11.49 -18.26
CA GLN A 193 10.87 11.51 -18.78
C GLN A 193 11.09 12.87 -19.47
N GLY A 194 12.08 13.66 -19.08
CA GLY A 194 12.38 14.90 -19.79
C GLY A 194 11.46 16.11 -19.51
N PRO A 195 11.77 17.26 -20.15
CA PRO A 195 11.16 18.54 -19.84
C PRO A 195 9.72 18.65 -20.33
N ALA A 196 8.98 19.62 -19.81
CA ALA A 196 7.69 20.00 -20.36
C ALA A 196 7.85 20.42 -21.84
N PRO A 197 6.88 20.12 -22.71
CA PRO A 197 6.92 20.57 -24.09
C PRO A 197 6.80 22.09 -24.19
N ALA A 198 7.31 22.67 -25.28
CA ALA A 198 7.15 24.09 -25.56
C ALA A 198 5.69 24.47 -25.87
N GLU A 199 4.95 23.55 -26.49
CA GLU A 199 3.54 23.70 -26.83
C GLU A 199 2.76 22.47 -26.35
N TRP A 200 1.60 22.72 -25.74
CA TRP A 200 0.67 21.68 -25.32
C TRP A 200 -0.43 21.49 -26.36
N PRO A 201 -0.91 20.25 -26.59
CA PRO A 201 -2.07 20.04 -27.44
C PRO A 201 -3.29 20.84 -26.97
N ALA A 202 -4.14 21.24 -27.91
CA ALA A 202 -5.40 21.91 -27.61
C ALA A 202 -6.26 21.10 -26.62
N GLY A 203 -7.04 21.79 -25.78
CA GLY A 203 -7.89 21.16 -24.76
C GLY A 203 -7.16 20.69 -23.49
N THR A 204 -5.83 20.84 -23.42
CA THR A 204 -5.06 20.55 -22.21
C THR A 204 -5.26 21.62 -21.15
N SER A 205 -5.85 21.27 -19.99
CA SER A 205 -6.01 22.21 -18.89
C SER A 205 -4.68 22.59 -18.25
N GLU A 206 -4.55 23.83 -17.77
CA GLU A 206 -3.36 24.29 -17.03
C GLU A 206 -3.08 23.39 -15.81
N THR A 207 -4.13 22.99 -15.08
CA THR A 207 -4.04 22.04 -13.96
C THR A 207 -3.33 20.76 -14.37
N TYR A 208 -3.68 20.22 -15.53
CA TYR A 208 -3.07 18.99 -16.01
C TYR A 208 -1.60 19.17 -16.41
N GLN A 209 -1.27 20.29 -17.05
CA GLN A 209 0.13 20.64 -17.36
C GLN A 209 0.97 20.75 -16.08
N GLN A 210 0.43 21.37 -15.04
CA GLN A 210 1.10 21.51 -13.74
C GLN A 210 1.27 20.17 -13.03
N ARG A 211 0.23 19.30 -13.04
CA ARG A 211 0.32 17.94 -12.48
C ARG A 211 1.36 17.08 -13.21
N LEU A 212 1.38 17.10 -14.54
CA LEU A 212 2.40 16.40 -15.32
C LEU A 212 3.81 16.96 -15.06
N GLY A 213 3.94 18.28 -14.95
CA GLY A 213 5.18 18.94 -14.54
C GLY A 213 5.67 18.50 -13.17
N ALA A 214 4.75 18.45 -12.19
CA ALA A 214 5.05 17.99 -10.84
C ALA A 214 5.50 16.52 -10.83
N TRP A 215 4.81 15.68 -11.60
CA TRP A 215 5.17 14.28 -11.76
C TRP A 215 6.57 14.12 -12.39
N ALA A 216 6.86 14.82 -13.49
CA ALA A 216 8.17 14.75 -14.12
C ALA A 216 9.30 15.17 -13.15
N ALA A 217 9.07 16.19 -12.32
CA ALA A 217 10.00 16.60 -11.27
C ALA A 217 10.16 15.53 -10.19
N ALA A 218 9.06 14.97 -9.68
CA ALA A 218 9.09 13.88 -8.71
C ALA A 218 9.83 12.65 -9.23
N ARG A 219 9.62 12.27 -10.49
CA ARG A 219 10.31 11.15 -11.14
C ARG A 219 11.81 11.38 -11.30
N GLN A 220 12.24 12.64 -11.32
CA GLN A 220 13.65 13.05 -11.26
C GLN A 220 14.19 13.13 -9.83
N GLY A 221 13.35 12.94 -8.81
CA GLY A 221 13.71 12.99 -7.39
C GLY A 221 13.62 14.40 -6.82
N ASP A 222 13.08 15.37 -7.56
CA ASP A 222 12.88 16.74 -7.11
C ASP A 222 11.48 16.92 -6.51
N TRP A 223 11.33 16.49 -5.26
CA TRP A 223 10.10 16.67 -4.48
C TRP A 223 9.70 18.15 -4.34
N ARG A 224 10.67 19.05 -4.16
CA ARG A 224 10.39 20.46 -3.86
C ARG A 224 9.84 21.19 -5.07
N GLU A 225 10.40 20.93 -6.25
CA GLU A 225 9.83 21.38 -7.51
C GLU A 225 8.43 20.82 -7.72
N SER A 226 8.23 19.52 -7.45
CA SER A 226 6.92 18.88 -7.53
C SER A 226 5.89 19.58 -6.63
N GLN A 227 6.23 19.83 -5.36
CA GLN A 227 5.34 20.55 -4.45
C GLN A 227 5.08 21.99 -4.88
N ARG A 228 6.11 22.70 -5.37
CA ARG A 228 5.95 24.08 -5.85
C ARG A 228 4.94 24.15 -6.98
N ARG A 229 4.98 23.20 -7.91
CA ARG A 229 4.05 23.08 -9.03
C ARG A 229 2.63 22.72 -8.60
N LEU A 230 2.46 21.99 -7.51
CA LEU A 230 1.14 21.64 -6.98
C LEU A 230 0.59 22.66 -5.98
N LYS A 231 1.37 23.67 -5.60
CA LYS A 231 0.95 24.66 -4.61
C LYS A 231 -0.25 25.46 -5.13
N GLY A 232 -1.35 25.41 -4.39
CA GLY A 232 -2.58 26.13 -4.75
C GLY A 232 -3.43 25.43 -5.81
N HIS A 233 -3.06 24.21 -6.24
CA HIS A 233 -3.90 23.41 -7.11
C HIS A 233 -5.01 22.72 -6.32
N ASP A 234 -6.21 22.74 -6.89
CA ASP A 234 -7.31 21.90 -6.43
C ASP A 234 -7.03 20.44 -6.82
N PRO A 235 -6.92 19.51 -5.85
CA PRO A 235 -6.71 18.09 -6.13
C PRO A 235 -7.93 17.41 -6.77
N GLU A 236 -9.13 17.99 -6.67
CA GLU A 236 -10.36 17.49 -7.29
C GLU A 236 -10.59 18.06 -8.70
N ALA A 237 -9.83 19.08 -9.12
CA ALA A 237 -9.95 19.66 -10.45
C ALA A 237 -9.73 18.62 -11.55
N ALA A 238 -10.54 18.74 -12.61
CA ALA A 238 -10.46 17.92 -13.80
C ALA A 238 -9.14 18.15 -14.55
N ASP A 239 -8.60 17.07 -15.13
CA ASP A 239 -7.41 17.09 -15.97
C ASP A 239 -7.75 17.48 -17.42
N PHE A 240 -8.88 16.99 -17.90
CA PHE A 240 -9.43 17.29 -19.21
C PHE A 240 -10.76 17.98 -19.07
N ALA A 241 -10.99 18.98 -19.93
CA ALA A 241 -12.28 19.61 -20.10
C ALA A 241 -12.61 19.63 -21.59
N ILE A 242 -13.70 18.96 -21.97
CA ILE A 242 -14.12 18.84 -23.37
C ILE A 242 -15.52 19.40 -23.53
N GLY A 243 -15.74 20.12 -24.63
CA GLY A 243 -16.99 20.83 -24.92
C GLY A 243 -16.98 22.28 -24.46
N GLU A 244 -18.04 23.00 -24.82
CA GLU A 244 -18.25 24.41 -24.48
C GLU A 244 -19.54 24.59 -23.68
N GLY A 245 -19.61 25.64 -22.86
CA GLY A 245 -20.81 25.99 -22.09
C GLY A 245 -21.28 24.87 -21.15
N LEU A 246 -22.58 24.56 -21.21
CA LEU A 246 -23.22 23.53 -20.36
C LEU A 246 -22.91 22.09 -20.79
N GLU A 247 -22.30 21.90 -21.97
CA GLU A 247 -21.88 20.59 -22.47
C GLU A 247 -20.43 20.26 -22.07
N ARG A 248 -19.79 21.12 -21.29
CA ARG A 248 -18.41 20.93 -20.81
C ARG A 248 -18.34 19.79 -19.81
N ILE A 249 -17.68 18.70 -20.18
CA ILE A 249 -17.45 17.55 -19.30
C ILE A 249 -16.01 17.57 -18.78
N GLY A 250 -15.86 17.51 -17.45
CA GLY A 250 -14.57 17.44 -16.76
C GLY A 250 -14.22 16.00 -16.38
N PHE A 251 -12.98 15.59 -16.65
CA PHE A 251 -12.50 14.25 -16.30
C PHE A 251 -11.11 14.27 -15.71
N ARG A 252 -10.84 13.32 -14.79
CA ARG A 252 -9.48 13.05 -14.31
C ARG A 252 -8.80 11.98 -15.15
N ASP A 253 -7.52 12.16 -15.41
CA ASP A 253 -6.67 11.15 -16.03
C ASP A 253 -6.64 9.91 -15.12
N PRO A 254 -6.92 8.69 -15.63
CA PRO A 254 -6.85 7.47 -14.84
C PRO A 254 -5.48 7.21 -14.21
N LEU A 255 -4.45 7.92 -14.67
CA LEU A 255 -3.09 7.74 -14.22
C LEU A 255 -2.71 8.65 -13.01
N VAL A 256 -3.55 9.62 -12.61
CA VAL A 256 -3.15 10.64 -11.60
C VAL A 256 -2.78 10.04 -10.25
N ALA A 257 -3.57 9.09 -9.72
CA ALA A 257 -3.23 8.47 -8.43
C ALA A 257 -1.85 7.76 -8.49
N GLY A 258 -1.52 7.18 -9.65
CA GLY A 258 -0.18 6.62 -9.89
C GLY A 258 0.93 7.68 -9.93
N PHE A 259 0.63 8.93 -10.29
CA PHE A 259 1.58 10.05 -10.28
C PHE A 259 1.75 10.63 -8.87
N GLU A 260 0.65 10.78 -8.12
CA GLU A 260 0.69 11.19 -6.71
C GLU A 260 1.54 10.22 -5.87
N ALA A 261 1.50 8.92 -6.19
CA ALA A 261 2.39 7.93 -5.57
C ALA A 261 3.89 8.28 -5.77
N GLN A 262 4.27 8.76 -6.95
CA GLN A 262 5.66 9.11 -7.27
C GLN A 262 6.10 10.39 -6.55
N ILE A 263 5.18 11.33 -6.36
CA ILE A 263 5.42 12.55 -5.61
C ILE A 263 5.80 12.18 -4.16
N TRP A 264 5.00 11.36 -3.49
CA TRP A 264 5.33 10.87 -2.14
C TRP A 264 6.58 9.97 -2.10
N ALA A 265 6.82 9.15 -3.12
CA ALA A 265 8.06 8.39 -3.22
C ALA A 265 9.30 9.30 -3.34
N ALA A 266 9.22 10.40 -4.08
CA ALA A 266 10.30 11.40 -4.16
C ALA A 266 10.58 12.04 -2.80
N ARG A 267 9.52 12.34 -2.01
CA ARG A 267 9.68 12.81 -0.63
C ARG A 267 10.39 11.80 0.25
N ALA A 268 9.98 10.53 0.16
CA ALA A 268 10.62 9.46 0.91
C ALA A 268 12.10 9.34 0.54
N LEU A 269 12.43 9.38 -0.76
CA LEU A 269 13.81 9.34 -1.22
C LEU A 269 14.62 10.53 -0.72
N GLU A 270 14.12 11.77 -0.85
CA GLU A 270 14.80 12.99 -0.34
C GLU A 270 15.15 12.84 1.15
N ALA A 271 14.23 12.29 1.94
CA ALA A 271 14.42 12.13 3.38
C ALA A 271 15.59 11.20 3.72
N VAL A 272 15.83 10.11 2.97
CA VAL A 272 16.82 9.07 3.33
C VAL A 272 17.96 8.88 2.33
N ASP A 273 17.98 9.55 1.18
CA ASP A 273 18.95 9.28 0.09
C ASP A 273 20.42 9.45 0.52
N LYS A 274 20.67 10.41 1.41
CA LYS A 274 22.00 10.73 1.96
C LYS A 274 22.35 9.94 3.23
N LEU A 275 21.48 9.02 3.66
CA LEU A 275 21.73 8.19 4.85
C LEU A 275 22.30 6.84 4.44
N GLU A 276 23.27 6.36 5.21
CA GLU A 276 23.90 5.06 5.01
C GLU A 276 23.25 3.97 5.87
N GLY A 277 23.48 2.70 5.51
CA GLY A 277 22.98 1.55 6.25
C GLY A 277 21.50 1.28 6.01
N TRP A 278 20.75 0.97 7.07
CA TRP A 278 19.36 0.51 6.98
C TRP A 278 18.36 1.45 6.29
N PRO A 279 18.48 2.80 6.36
CA PRO A 279 17.64 3.71 5.58
C PRO A 279 17.67 3.46 4.06
N ALA A 280 18.73 2.79 3.56
CA ALA A 280 18.81 2.37 2.16
C ALA A 280 17.66 1.43 1.74
N TYR A 281 17.04 0.70 2.68
CA TYR A 281 15.84 -0.08 2.44
C TYR A 281 14.66 0.81 2.00
N HIS A 282 14.39 1.89 2.72
CA HIS A 282 13.32 2.84 2.36
C HIS A 282 13.64 3.61 1.08
N ALA A 283 14.91 3.99 0.88
CA ALA A 283 15.34 4.62 -0.36
C ALA A 283 15.11 3.71 -1.58
N ALA A 284 15.42 2.41 -1.47
CA ALA A 284 15.19 1.45 -2.55
C ALA A 284 13.69 1.23 -2.82
N ARG A 285 12.84 1.21 -1.79
CA ARG A 285 11.37 1.18 -1.97
C ARG A 285 10.87 2.41 -2.73
N ALA A 286 11.37 3.59 -2.38
CA ALA A 286 11.05 4.82 -3.09
C ALA A 286 11.53 4.78 -4.55
N GLU A 287 12.74 4.29 -4.81
CA GLU A 287 13.28 4.12 -6.16
C GLU A 287 12.41 3.19 -7.03
N LEU A 288 11.86 2.10 -6.48
CA LEU A 288 10.91 1.23 -7.21
C LEU A 288 9.64 1.98 -7.59
N LEU A 289 9.03 2.71 -6.65
CA LEU A 289 7.83 3.49 -6.91
C LEU A 289 8.07 4.62 -7.93
N LEU A 290 9.30 5.16 -8.00
CA LEU A 290 9.74 6.12 -9.02
C LEU A 290 10.07 5.47 -10.38
N GLY A 291 9.93 4.15 -10.50
CA GLY A 291 10.25 3.40 -11.71
C GLY A 291 11.76 3.38 -12.01
N ARG A 292 12.59 3.25 -10.96
CA ARG A 292 14.06 3.14 -11.03
C ARG A 292 14.56 1.78 -10.49
N PRO A 293 14.07 0.65 -11.03
CA PRO A 293 14.34 -0.67 -10.44
C PRO A 293 15.83 -1.05 -10.42
N LYS A 294 16.63 -0.60 -11.40
CA LYS A 294 18.09 -0.83 -11.42
C LYS A 294 18.81 -0.13 -10.26
N ALA A 295 18.44 1.12 -9.97
CA ALA A 295 19.01 1.86 -8.84
C ALA A 295 18.66 1.17 -7.51
N ALA A 296 17.39 0.75 -7.37
CA ALA A 296 16.93 0.01 -6.20
C ALA A 296 17.70 -1.31 -6.02
N ALA A 297 17.86 -2.11 -7.07
CA ALA A 297 18.61 -3.37 -7.03
C ALA A 297 20.07 -3.16 -6.59
N GLN A 298 20.76 -2.16 -7.15
CA GLN A 298 22.13 -1.82 -6.79
C GLN A 298 22.27 -1.32 -5.35
N ARG A 299 21.30 -0.52 -4.88
CA ARG A 299 21.27 -0.03 -3.50
C ARG A 299 21.08 -1.18 -2.51
N LEU A 300 20.15 -2.09 -2.78
CA LEU A 300 19.87 -3.26 -1.94
C LEU A 300 21.04 -4.25 -1.95
N GLU A 301 21.71 -4.43 -3.09
CA GLU A 301 22.91 -5.26 -3.18
C GLU A 301 24.04 -4.74 -2.29
N ARG A 302 24.31 -3.43 -2.33
CA ARG A 302 25.30 -2.80 -1.44
C ARG A 302 24.95 -3.00 0.04
N LEU A 303 23.68 -2.84 0.42
CA LEU A 303 23.22 -3.09 1.78
C LEU A 303 23.41 -4.56 2.20
N LEU A 304 23.13 -5.52 1.31
CA LEU A 304 23.31 -6.95 1.60
C LEU A 304 24.79 -7.37 1.64
N ALA A 305 25.67 -6.67 0.92
CA ALA A 305 27.10 -6.94 0.93
C ALA A 305 27.78 -6.50 2.24
N ALA A 306 27.30 -5.42 2.86
CA ALA A 306 27.82 -4.90 4.12
C ALA A 306 26.67 -4.44 5.05
N PRO A 307 25.84 -5.37 5.55
CA PRO A 307 24.70 -5.02 6.38
C PRO A 307 25.18 -4.52 7.75
N PRO A 308 24.68 -3.38 8.26
CA PRO A 308 25.07 -2.91 9.59
C PRO A 308 24.83 -3.99 10.66
N ALA A 309 25.69 -4.00 11.69
CA ALA A 309 25.68 -5.04 12.72
C ALA A 309 24.37 -5.01 13.55
N GLU A 310 23.84 -3.82 13.81
CA GLU A 310 22.61 -3.62 14.57
C GLU A 310 21.56 -2.94 13.69
N ALA A 311 20.29 -3.30 13.88
CA ALA A 311 19.16 -2.64 13.24
C ALA A 311 18.52 -1.66 14.25
N PRO A 312 18.48 -0.34 13.94
CA PRO A 312 17.87 0.64 14.82
C PRO A 312 16.42 0.28 15.14
N PHE A 313 16.00 0.59 16.37
CA PHE A 313 14.62 0.37 16.80
C PHE A 313 13.61 1.00 15.83
N ALA A 314 13.84 2.26 15.43
CA ALA A 314 13.03 2.96 14.45
C ALA A 314 12.90 2.15 13.16
N MET A 315 13.99 1.64 12.61
CA MET A 315 13.95 0.83 11.39
C MET A 315 13.13 -0.44 11.55
N LEU A 316 13.30 -1.19 12.65
CA LEU A 316 12.58 -2.44 12.89
C LEU A 316 11.07 -2.21 13.12
N ALA A 317 10.74 -1.25 13.99
CA ALA A 317 9.35 -0.91 14.30
C ALA A 317 8.62 -0.35 13.08
N LEU A 318 9.27 0.50 12.28
CA LEU A 318 8.68 1.15 11.11
C LEU A 318 8.62 0.26 9.87
N SER A 319 9.65 -0.56 9.66
CA SER A 319 9.68 -1.51 8.54
C SER A 319 8.93 -2.80 8.86
N GLU A 320 8.45 -2.94 10.10
CA GLU A 320 7.56 -4.00 10.55
C GLU A 320 8.20 -5.38 10.35
N PHE A 321 9.46 -5.47 10.78
CA PHE A 321 10.25 -6.69 10.87
C PHE A 321 10.52 -6.99 12.34
N LEU A 322 10.53 -8.26 12.72
CA LEU A 322 10.66 -8.65 14.12
C LEU A 322 12.06 -8.36 14.66
N ASP A 323 13.08 -8.64 13.84
CA ASP A 323 14.48 -8.49 14.17
C ASP A 323 15.32 -8.15 12.91
N ARG A 324 16.64 -8.13 13.09
CA ARG A 324 17.61 -7.87 12.02
C ARG A 324 17.56 -8.93 10.90
N ALA A 325 17.35 -10.20 11.23
CA ALA A 325 17.32 -11.28 10.24
C ALA A 325 16.09 -11.17 9.34
N ASP A 326 14.94 -10.86 9.93
CA ASP A 326 13.71 -10.57 9.18
C ASP A 326 13.85 -9.34 8.29
N LEU A 327 14.53 -8.29 8.76
CA LEU A 327 14.83 -7.11 7.95
C LEU A 327 15.74 -7.45 6.76
N LEU A 328 16.77 -8.29 6.95
CA LEU A 328 17.60 -8.78 5.84
C LEU A 328 16.80 -9.60 4.82
N ALA A 329 15.91 -10.47 5.29
CA ALA A 329 15.00 -11.20 4.40
C ALA A 329 14.10 -10.24 3.61
N GLY A 330 13.63 -9.16 4.23
CA GLY A 330 12.88 -8.09 3.59
C GLY A 330 13.69 -7.36 2.51
N VAL A 331 14.95 -7.02 2.78
CA VAL A 331 15.89 -6.42 1.81
C VAL A 331 16.13 -7.38 0.63
N GLY A 332 16.37 -8.65 0.92
CA GLY A 332 16.56 -9.69 -0.10
C GLY A 332 15.33 -9.87 -0.99
N ALA A 333 14.14 -9.95 -0.40
CA ALA A 333 12.89 -10.07 -1.13
C ALA A 333 12.66 -8.85 -2.03
N LEU A 334 12.84 -7.64 -1.49
CA LEU A 334 12.72 -6.40 -2.28
C LEU A 334 13.72 -6.36 -3.44
N ARG A 335 14.92 -6.92 -3.26
CA ARG A 335 15.92 -7.02 -4.33
C ARG A 335 15.45 -7.96 -5.44
N VAL A 336 14.77 -9.06 -5.12
CA VAL A 336 14.14 -9.93 -6.13
C VAL A 336 13.15 -9.13 -6.96
N GLN A 337 12.26 -8.36 -6.33
CA GLN A 337 11.33 -7.49 -7.05
C GLN A 337 12.05 -6.50 -7.95
N ALA A 338 13.04 -5.79 -7.41
CA ALA A 338 13.81 -4.81 -8.17
C ALA A 338 14.50 -5.42 -9.40
N LEU A 339 15.05 -6.62 -9.27
CA LEU A 339 15.68 -7.32 -10.40
C LEU A 339 14.66 -7.78 -11.44
N VAL A 340 13.49 -8.28 -11.03
CA VAL A 340 12.41 -8.64 -11.97
C VAL A 340 11.93 -7.42 -12.75
N GLU A 341 11.66 -6.31 -12.06
CA GLU A 341 11.23 -5.05 -12.69
C GLU A 341 12.31 -4.42 -13.58
N ALA A 342 13.60 -4.68 -13.29
CA ALA A 342 14.72 -4.29 -14.13
C ALA A 342 14.91 -5.17 -15.38
N GLY A 343 14.14 -6.26 -15.52
CA GLY A 343 14.29 -7.24 -16.60
C GLY A 343 15.41 -8.27 -16.37
N GLU A 344 15.99 -8.33 -15.16
CA GLU A 344 17.13 -9.18 -14.81
C GLU A 344 16.70 -10.50 -14.17
N LYS A 345 15.86 -11.27 -14.88
CA LYS A 345 15.22 -12.49 -14.34
C LYS A 345 16.20 -13.52 -13.75
N ALA A 346 17.32 -13.80 -14.43
CA ALA A 346 18.31 -14.76 -13.94
C ALA A 346 18.96 -14.32 -12.62
N ALA A 347 19.28 -13.03 -12.48
CA ALA A 347 19.79 -12.48 -11.24
C ALA A 347 18.74 -12.51 -10.13
N ALA A 348 17.47 -12.28 -10.47
CA ALA A 348 16.35 -12.39 -9.53
C ALA A 348 16.16 -13.81 -9.00
N GLU A 349 16.28 -14.83 -9.86
CA GLU A 349 16.22 -16.24 -9.45
C GLU A 349 17.39 -16.63 -8.53
N ALA A 350 18.60 -16.17 -8.83
CA ALA A 350 19.77 -16.36 -7.98
C ALA A 350 19.63 -15.64 -6.62
N ALA A 351 19.02 -14.46 -6.61
CA ALA A 351 18.71 -13.72 -5.38
C ALA A 351 17.66 -14.46 -4.53
N PHE A 352 16.59 -14.95 -5.16
CA PHE A 352 15.53 -15.70 -4.53
C PHE A 352 16.05 -16.99 -3.85
N ALA A 353 16.99 -17.69 -4.50
CA ALA A 353 17.58 -18.91 -3.94
C ALA A 353 18.27 -18.68 -2.59
N LYS A 354 18.77 -17.47 -2.33
CA LYS A 354 19.45 -17.09 -1.08
C LYS A 354 18.51 -16.65 0.04
N LEU A 355 17.20 -16.52 -0.22
CA LEU A 355 16.26 -16.07 0.81
C LEU A 355 16.05 -17.14 1.87
N GLU A 356 16.13 -16.76 3.14
CA GLU A 356 15.79 -17.65 4.24
C GLU A 356 14.27 -17.78 4.40
N GLY A 357 13.85 -18.81 5.14
CA GLY A 357 12.44 -19.12 5.39
C GLY A 357 12.23 -19.72 6.77
N THR A 358 12.99 -19.26 7.77
CA THR A 358 13.00 -19.88 9.11
C THR A 358 11.81 -19.46 9.96
N THR A 359 11.56 -18.15 10.08
CA THR A 359 10.40 -17.57 10.78
C THR A 359 9.17 -17.56 9.85
N VAL A 360 7.97 -17.44 10.42
CA VAL A 360 6.73 -17.23 9.63
C VAL A 360 6.88 -15.98 8.75
N GLY A 361 7.43 -14.89 9.30
CA GLY A 361 7.69 -13.66 8.56
C GLY A 361 8.57 -13.86 7.33
N GLN A 362 9.68 -14.58 7.47
CA GLN A 362 10.58 -14.92 6.36
C GLN A 362 9.93 -15.83 5.32
N ARG A 363 9.15 -16.84 5.73
CA ARG A 363 8.43 -17.69 4.79
C ARG A 363 7.45 -16.89 3.94
N VAL A 364 6.71 -15.96 4.55
CA VAL A 364 5.79 -15.07 3.81
C VAL A 364 6.55 -14.17 2.83
N LEU A 365 7.69 -13.59 3.22
CA LEU A 365 8.54 -12.77 2.34
C LEU A 365 9.12 -13.58 1.18
N ARG A 366 9.61 -14.79 1.46
CA ARG A 366 10.12 -15.72 0.44
C ARG A 366 9.01 -16.10 -0.54
N SER A 367 7.81 -16.43 -0.07
CA SER A 367 6.68 -16.74 -0.95
C SER A 367 6.21 -15.53 -1.75
N TRP A 368 6.24 -14.33 -1.17
CA TRP A 368 5.99 -13.09 -1.91
C TRP A 368 7.01 -12.90 -3.05
N ALA A 369 8.30 -13.04 -2.76
CA ALA A 369 9.35 -12.96 -3.79
C ALA A 369 9.22 -14.09 -4.84
N GLY A 370 8.73 -15.27 -4.42
CA GLY A 370 8.38 -16.36 -5.33
C GLY A 370 7.21 -15.99 -6.26
N ALA A 371 6.16 -15.39 -5.73
CA ALA A 371 5.01 -14.92 -6.51
C ALA A 371 5.41 -13.82 -7.52
N VAL A 372 6.32 -12.92 -7.15
CA VAL A 372 6.94 -11.95 -8.08
C VAL A 372 7.61 -12.65 -9.26
N LEU A 373 8.23 -13.81 -9.03
CA LEU A 373 8.84 -14.65 -10.07
C LEU A 373 7.85 -15.59 -10.79
N GLY A 374 6.55 -15.52 -10.48
CA GLY A 374 5.53 -16.42 -11.02
C GLY A 374 5.63 -17.86 -10.49
N LYS A 375 6.28 -18.08 -9.35
CA LYS A 375 6.35 -19.41 -8.71
C LYS A 375 5.02 -19.74 -8.00
N PRO A 376 4.67 -21.04 -7.89
CA PRO A 376 3.50 -21.46 -7.11
C PRO A 376 3.59 -21.01 -5.65
N LEU A 377 2.44 -20.66 -5.08
CA LEU A 377 2.31 -20.30 -3.67
C LEU A 377 2.21 -21.56 -2.81
N ASP A 378 3.06 -21.65 -1.79
CA ASP A 378 2.83 -22.53 -0.66
C ASP A 378 1.81 -21.88 0.29
N THR A 379 0.59 -22.42 0.33
CA THR A 379 -0.51 -21.90 1.15
C THR A 379 -0.39 -22.27 2.63
N GLY A 380 0.54 -23.16 3.01
CA GLY A 380 0.79 -23.59 4.38
C GLY A 380 1.79 -22.72 5.15
N ILE A 381 2.33 -21.67 4.54
CA ILE A 381 3.43 -20.85 5.11
C ILE A 381 3.01 -19.97 6.28
N PHE A 382 1.76 -19.54 6.31
CA PHE A 382 1.19 -18.69 7.34
C PHE A 382 0.17 -19.52 8.12
N PRO A 383 0.20 -19.50 9.47
CA PRO A 383 -0.76 -20.26 10.23
C PRO A 383 -2.17 -19.80 9.89
N GLU A 384 -3.05 -20.75 9.56
CA GLU A 384 -4.48 -20.46 9.43
C GLU A 384 -5.03 -19.83 10.72
N ASP A 385 -4.39 -20.14 11.85
CA ASP A 385 -4.66 -19.54 13.15
C ASP A 385 -3.58 -18.52 13.56
N ARG A 386 -3.84 -17.25 13.23
CA ARG A 386 -3.14 -16.04 13.70
C ARG A 386 -2.79 -16.09 15.20
N ASP A 387 -3.65 -16.68 16.02
CA ASP A 387 -3.49 -16.71 17.47
C ASP A 387 -2.31 -17.60 17.90
N VAL A 388 -1.84 -18.51 17.04
CA VAL A 388 -0.62 -19.32 17.26
C VAL A 388 0.63 -18.43 17.25
N LEU A 389 0.80 -17.60 16.23
CA LEU A 389 1.96 -16.69 16.13
C LEU A 389 1.90 -15.61 17.21
N ALA A 390 0.72 -14.99 17.42
CA ALA A 390 0.53 -14.02 18.48
C ALA A 390 0.78 -14.64 19.87
N GLY A 391 0.29 -15.86 20.11
CA GLY A 391 0.48 -16.60 21.35
C GLY A 391 1.95 -16.90 21.65
N ALA A 392 2.72 -17.30 20.62
CA ALA A 392 4.16 -17.51 20.75
C ALA A 392 4.89 -16.23 21.22
N LEU A 393 4.59 -15.08 20.60
CA LEU A 393 5.20 -13.80 20.95
C LEU A 393 4.77 -13.32 22.34
N ARG A 394 3.47 -13.40 22.67
CA ARG A 394 2.96 -13.05 24.00
C ARG A 394 3.55 -13.94 25.09
N GLY A 395 3.78 -15.22 24.81
CA GLY A 395 4.41 -16.16 25.73
C GLY A 395 5.82 -15.72 26.14
N GLU A 396 6.63 -15.22 25.20
CA GLU A 396 7.96 -14.71 25.49
C GLU A 396 7.92 -13.40 26.30
N VAL A 397 6.93 -12.52 26.07
CA VAL A 397 6.70 -11.33 26.91
C VAL A 397 6.30 -11.73 28.33
N GLN A 398 5.38 -12.68 28.47
CA GLN A 398 4.93 -13.20 29.78
C GLN A 398 6.06 -13.87 30.55
N ALA A 399 6.96 -14.57 29.86
CA ALA A 399 8.12 -15.24 30.47
C ALA A 399 9.11 -14.28 31.13
N LEU A 400 9.10 -12.98 30.77
CA LEU A 400 9.91 -11.96 31.45
C LEU A 400 9.45 -11.69 32.90
N GLY A 401 8.18 -11.98 33.23
CA GLY A 401 7.63 -11.76 34.57
C GLY A 401 7.88 -10.33 35.08
N ALA A 402 8.50 -10.20 36.26
CA ALA A 402 8.81 -8.91 36.86
C ALA A 402 9.78 -8.03 36.04
N ALA A 403 10.50 -8.60 35.07
CA ALA A 403 11.38 -7.83 34.18
C ALA A 403 10.62 -7.13 33.03
N ALA A 404 9.33 -7.39 32.85
CA ALA A 404 8.51 -6.84 31.77
C ALA A 404 8.02 -5.41 32.07
N LYS A 405 8.93 -4.46 32.30
CA LYS A 405 8.60 -3.07 32.68
C LYS A 405 7.70 -2.34 31.67
N GLY A 406 7.83 -2.62 30.38
CA GLY A 406 7.03 -2.01 29.30
C GLY A 406 5.85 -2.86 28.84
N GLN A 407 5.40 -3.85 29.62
CA GLN A 407 4.27 -4.71 29.24
C GLN A 407 2.98 -3.91 29.01
N GLN A 408 2.76 -2.84 29.79
CA GLN A 408 1.60 -1.99 29.64
C GLN A 408 1.63 -1.26 28.29
N ASP A 409 2.76 -0.67 27.89
CA ASP A 409 2.91 0.01 26.61
C ASP A 409 2.68 -0.93 25.42
N LEU A 410 3.25 -2.15 25.49
CA LEU A 410 3.01 -3.18 24.48
C LEU A 410 1.52 -3.48 24.31
N SER A 411 0.79 -3.58 25.42
CA SER A 411 -0.65 -3.89 25.42
C SER A 411 -1.48 -2.71 24.90
N GLN A 412 -1.17 -1.49 25.34
CA GLN A 412 -1.89 -0.27 24.95
C GLN A 412 -1.69 0.03 23.46
N LEU A 413 -0.50 -0.20 22.93
CA LEU A 413 -0.21 0.01 21.51
C LEU A 413 -0.51 -1.22 20.64
N SER A 414 -0.86 -2.36 21.24
CA SER A 414 -1.15 -3.64 20.57
C SER A 414 -0.02 -4.08 19.61
N LEU A 415 1.24 -3.96 20.07
CA LEU A 415 2.41 -4.08 19.19
C LEU A 415 2.64 -5.49 18.65
N VAL A 416 2.31 -6.53 19.44
CA VAL A 416 2.38 -7.92 19.00
C VAL A 416 1.39 -8.16 17.87
N GLU A 417 0.15 -7.73 18.06
CA GLU A 417 -0.93 -7.91 17.11
C GLU A 417 -0.65 -7.16 15.82
N ARG A 418 -0.16 -5.92 15.92
CA ARG A 418 0.27 -5.12 14.77
C ARG A 418 1.31 -5.85 13.93
N TYR A 419 2.35 -6.42 14.54
CA TYR A 419 3.33 -7.20 13.80
C TYR A 419 2.69 -8.38 13.06
N VAL A 420 1.85 -9.17 13.76
CA VAL A 420 1.18 -10.33 13.17
C VAL A 420 0.26 -9.92 12.01
N ASP A 421 -0.50 -8.84 12.16
CA ASP A 421 -1.39 -8.33 11.12
C ASP A 421 -0.62 -7.86 9.89
N ARG A 422 0.59 -7.33 10.07
CA ARG A 422 1.47 -6.98 8.94
C ARG A 422 1.97 -8.21 8.20
N VAL A 423 2.38 -9.26 8.90
CA VAL A 423 2.74 -10.54 8.26
C VAL A 423 1.54 -11.11 7.51
N GLN A 424 0.35 -11.07 8.10
CA GLN A 424 -0.88 -11.55 7.48
C GLN A 424 -1.29 -10.73 6.24
N ARG A 425 -1.13 -9.40 6.27
CA ARG A 425 -1.39 -8.52 5.12
C ARG A 425 -0.39 -8.76 3.98
N ARG A 426 0.89 -9.03 4.30
CA ARG A 426 1.88 -9.46 3.30
C ARG A 426 1.47 -10.79 2.67
N TYR A 427 1.01 -11.74 3.48
CA TYR A 427 0.49 -13.02 2.98
C TYR A 427 -0.74 -12.83 2.06
N ALA A 428 -1.66 -11.94 2.43
CA ALA A 428 -2.79 -11.58 1.58
C ALA A 428 -2.34 -10.97 0.23
N ALA A 429 -1.33 -10.10 0.24
CA ALA A 429 -0.76 -9.57 -1.00
C ALA A 429 -0.16 -10.67 -1.87
N THR A 430 0.56 -11.63 -1.26
CA THR A 430 1.07 -12.81 -1.98
C THR A 430 -0.06 -13.63 -2.60
N LEU A 431 -1.14 -13.92 -1.85
CA LEU A 431 -2.32 -14.62 -2.37
C LEU A 431 -2.93 -13.90 -3.59
N ALA A 432 -3.07 -12.56 -3.51
CA ALA A 432 -3.59 -11.76 -4.61
C ALA A 432 -2.69 -11.85 -5.85
N MET A 433 -1.37 -11.70 -5.68
CA MET A 433 -0.39 -11.82 -6.76
C MET A 433 -0.36 -13.21 -7.39
N SER A 434 -0.60 -14.26 -6.60
CA SER A 434 -0.69 -15.64 -7.07
C SER A 434 -2.06 -16.02 -7.64
N GLY A 435 -2.93 -15.06 -7.94
CA GLY A 435 -4.22 -15.29 -8.59
C GLY A 435 -5.30 -15.88 -7.66
N GLN A 436 -5.18 -15.70 -6.35
CA GLN A 436 -6.16 -16.17 -5.35
C GLN A 436 -6.86 -14.99 -4.63
N PRO A 437 -7.59 -14.11 -5.35
CA PRO A 437 -8.12 -12.87 -4.79
C PRO A 437 -9.17 -13.08 -3.68
N ALA A 438 -9.97 -14.16 -3.74
CA ALA A 438 -10.93 -14.48 -2.69
C ALA A 438 -10.24 -14.87 -1.37
N ALA A 439 -9.17 -15.67 -1.44
CA ALA A 439 -8.36 -16.02 -0.28
C ALA A 439 -7.62 -14.80 0.27
N ALA A 440 -7.12 -13.91 -0.60
CA ALA A 440 -6.50 -12.65 -0.21
C ALA A 440 -7.47 -11.77 0.59
N VAL A 441 -8.71 -11.59 0.11
CA VAL A 441 -9.75 -10.83 0.83
C VAL A 441 -10.02 -11.43 2.20
N LYS A 442 -10.19 -12.76 2.30
CA LYS A 442 -10.39 -13.45 3.58
C LYS A 442 -9.22 -13.20 4.54
N ALA A 443 -7.99 -13.31 4.04
CA ALA A 443 -6.79 -13.06 4.84
C ALA A 443 -6.70 -11.59 5.32
N ARG A 444 -7.07 -10.60 4.50
CA ARG A 444 -7.14 -9.20 4.94
C ARG A 444 -8.23 -8.95 5.96
N GLN A 445 -9.44 -9.47 5.73
CA GLN A 445 -10.57 -9.31 6.65
C GLN A 445 -10.25 -9.90 8.02
N ALA A 446 -9.58 -11.05 8.08
CA ALA A 446 -9.15 -11.63 9.35
C ALA A 446 -8.14 -10.73 10.10
N ALA A 447 -7.29 -9.97 9.41
CA ALA A 447 -6.44 -8.95 10.03
C ALA A 447 -7.23 -7.70 10.45
N GLU A 448 -8.31 -7.34 9.76
CA GLU A 448 -9.16 -6.19 10.08
C GLU A 448 -10.09 -6.43 11.27
N ASP A 449 -10.77 -7.58 11.33
CA ASP A 449 -11.77 -7.87 12.37
C ASP A 449 -11.14 -7.91 13.76
N LYS A 450 -9.92 -8.45 13.85
CA LYS A 450 -9.17 -8.53 15.12
C LYS A 450 -8.58 -7.19 15.54
N THR A 451 -8.38 -6.26 14.61
CA THR A 451 -7.82 -4.93 14.89
C THR A 451 -8.88 -3.86 15.14
N ALA A 452 -10.15 -4.16 14.84
CA ALA A 452 -11.26 -3.24 15.06
C ALA A 452 -11.44 -2.82 16.53
N ALA A 453 -10.98 -3.64 17.48
CA ALA A 453 -11.06 -3.36 18.91
C ALA A 453 -9.83 -2.63 19.49
N MET A 454 -8.80 -2.35 18.68
CA MET A 454 -7.53 -1.77 19.14
C MET A 454 -7.55 -0.25 19.00
N ALA A 455 -7.03 0.46 20.00
CA ALA A 455 -6.72 1.88 19.90
C ALA A 455 -5.20 2.06 20.12
N PRO A 456 -4.42 2.51 19.12
CA PRO A 456 -4.82 2.88 17.75
C PRO A 456 -5.00 1.66 16.83
N SER A 457 -5.99 1.70 15.92
CA SER A 457 -6.31 0.56 15.05
C SER A 457 -5.51 0.56 13.73
N PRO A 458 -4.70 -0.46 13.43
CA PRO A 458 -4.04 -0.59 12.12
C PRO A 458 -5.01 -0.89 10.97
N ARG A 459 -6.31 -1.13 11.27
CA ARG A 459 -7.39 -1.29 10.30
C ARG A 459 -7.54 -0.08 9.37
N ASN A 460 -7.27 1.12 9.89
CA ASN A 460 -7.57 2.38 9.21
C ASN A 460 -6.34 3.03 8.57
N THR A 461 -5.20 2.33 8.49
CA THR A 461 -4.06 2.87 7.75
C THR A 461 -4.42 3.04 6.28
N LEU A 462 -3.98 4.13 5.65
CA LEU A 462 -4.32 4.41 4.25
C LEU A 462 -3.91 3.28 3.28
N PRO A 463 -2.70 2.68 3.38
CA PRO A 463 -2.34 1.53 2.54
C PRO A 463 -3.29 0.34 2.73
N ALA A 464 -3.75 0.09 3.96
CA ALA A 464 -4.68 -0.99 4.26
C ALA A 464 -6.02 -0.79 3.57
N LEU A 465 -6.59 0.41 3.68
CA LEU A 465 -7.88 0.77 3.08
C LEU A 465 -7.79 0.70 1.55
N ALA A 466 -6.71 1.22 0.96
CA ALA A 466 -6.51 1.22 -0.49
C ALA A 466 -6.41 -0.21 -1.05
N ALA A 467 -5.61 -1.06 -0.41
CA ALA A 467 -5.42 -2.43 -0.83
C ALA A 467 -6.69 -3.29 -0.60
N ALA A 468 -7.44 -3.04 0.47
CA ALA A 468 -8.74 -3.67 0.69
C ALA A 468 -9.74 -3.26 -0.40
N ALA A 469 -9.81 -1.98 -0.77
CA ALA A 469 -10.66 -1.52 -1.87
C ALA A 469 -10.30 -2.22 -3.19
N TYR A 470 -9.00 -2.30 -3.52
CA TYR A 470 -8.50 -2.99 -4.71
C TYR A 470 -8.94 -4.47 -4.76
N ASP A 471 -8.68 -5.23 -3.71
CA ASP A 471 -9.01 -6.66 -3.67
C ASP A 471 -10.53 -6.91 -3.70
N GLN A 472 -11.33 -6.10 -3.01
CA GLN A 472 -12.79 -6.19 -3.02
C GLN A 472 -13.36 -5.97 -4.43
N VAL A 473 -12.81 -5.02 -5.19
CA VAL A 473 -13.18 -4.87 -6.61
C VAL A 473 -12.78 -6.10 -7.43
N GLY A 474 -11.60 -6.67 -7.17
CA GLY A 474 -11.11 -7.89 -7.82
C GLY A 474 -12.07 -9.08 -7.68
N ILE A 475 -12.79 -9.20 -6.56
CA ILE A 475 -13.80 -10.24 -6.33
C ILE A 475 -15.25 -9.79 -6.59
N GLY A 476 -15.45 -8.62 -7.20
CA GLY A 476 -16.78 -8.11 -7.57
C GLY A 476 -17.58 -7.45 -6.44
N GLN A 477 -17.00 -7.27 -5.25
CA GLN A 477 -17.63 -6.64 -4.07
C GLN A 477 -17.53 -5.09 -4.13
N ARG A 478 -18.01 -4.50 -5.21
CA ARG A 478 -17.89 -3.05 -5.52
C ARG A 478 -18.47 -2.13 -4.44
N ARG A 479 -19.60 -2.51 -3.83
CA ARG A 479 -20.22 -1.74 -2.73
C ARG A 479 -19.35 -1.72 -1.47
N VAL A 480 -18.62 -2.80 -1.20
CA VAL A 480 -17.70 -2.87 -0.06
C VAL A 480 -16.46 -2.01 -0.34
N ALA A 481 -15.91 -2.09 -1.56
CA ALA A 481 -14.81 -1.23 -1.98
C ALA A 481 -15.11 0.27 -1.81
N LEU A 482 -16.32 0.71 -2.19
CA LEU A 482 -16.77 2.09 -1.97
C LEU A 482 -16.73 2.51 -0.50
N LYS A 483 -17.05 1.62 0.44
CA LYS A 483 -16.96 1.94 1.88
C LYS A 483 -15.53 2.24 2.31
N TYR A 484 -14.56 1.51 1.76
CA TYR A 484 -13.13 1.76 2.04
C TYR A 484 -12.67 3.09 1.41
N LEU A 485 -13.01 3.35 0.15
CA LEU A 485 -12.63 4.59 -0.54
C LEU A 485 -13.23 5.84 0.14
N SER A 486 -14.49 5.77 0.58
CA SER A 486 -15.13 6.88 1.30
C SER A 486 -14.43 7.25 2.60
N ARG A 487 -13.81 6.28 3.29
CA ARG A 487 -13.01 6.54 4.51
C ARG A 487 -11.67 7.22 4.22
N MET A 488 -11.17 7.11 3.00
CA MET A 488 -9.89 7.69 2.60
C MET A 488 -10.03 9.09 2.03
N LYS A 489 -11.22 9.47 1.53
CA LYS A 489 -11.42 10.69 0.72
C LYS A 489 -10.83 11.95 1.36
N GLU A 490 -11.01 12.12 2.68
CA GLU A 490 -10.53 13.29 3.42
C GLU A 490 -9.01 13.36 3.53
N GLN A 491 -8.32 12.22 3.53
CA GLN A 491 -6.86 12.13 3.72
C GLN A 491 -6.11 11.93 2.39
N VAL A 492 -6.76 11.34 1.38
CA VAL A 492 -6.18 11.04 0.07
C VAL A 492 -7.19 11.41 -1.01
N PRO A 493 -7.14 12.65 -1.54
CA PRO A 493 -8.06 13.11 -2.58
C PRO A 493 -8.07 12.24 -3.85
N ALA A 494 -6.97 11.54 -4.16
CA ALA A 494 -6.92 10.55 -5.24
C ALA A 494 -7.95 9.41 -5.10
N ALA A 495 -8.51 9.16 -3.90
CA ALA A 495 -9.56 8.16 -3.71
C ALA A 495 -10.89 8.54 -4.41
N SER A 496 -11.12 9.84 -4.71
CA SER A 496 -12.34 10.32 -5.35
C SER A 496 -12.57 9.71 -6.74
N GLY A 497 -11.52 9.62 -7.58
CA GLY A 497 -11.63 9.11 -8.94
C GLY A 497 -12.16 7.66 -9.00
N PRO A 498 -11.48 6.68 -8.37
CA PRO A 498 -11.98 5.31 -8.29
C PRO A 498 -13.37 5.20 -7.65
N ALA A 499 -13.68 6.04 -6.66
CA ALA A 499 -14.99 6.04 -6.01
C ALA A 499 -16.10 6.48 -6.95
N GLU A 500 -15.89 7.55 -7.71
CA GLU A 500 -16.85 8.03 -8.72
C GLU A 500 -17.08 6.99 -9.83
N MET A 501 -16.00 6.41 -10.36
CA MET A 501 -16.11 5.33 -11.36
C MET A 501 -16.91 4.14 -10.84
N LEU A 502 -16.72 3.74 -9.57
CA LEU A 502 -17.48 2.67 -8.97
C LEU A 502 -18.95 3.03 -8.74
N ARG A 503 -19.27 4.27 -8.34
CA ARG A 503 -20.66 4.74 -8.22
C ARG A 503 -21.35 4.69 -9.58
N ASP A 504 -20.71 5.23 -10.61
CA ASP A 504 -21.20 5.19 -11.99
C ASP A 504 -21.50 3.76 -12.46
N LEU A 505 -20.56 2.84 -12.25
CA LEU A 505 -20.72 1.42 -12.62
C LEU A 505 -21.84 0.72 -11.84
N LEU A 506 -22.10 1.13 -10.60
CA LEU A 506 -23.20 0.58 -9.79
C LEU A 506 -24.55 1.18 -10.20
N SER A 507 -24.61 2.47 -10.51
CA SER A 507 -25.82 3.13 -11.01
C SER A 507 -26.27 2.53 -12.34
N LEU A 508 -25.34 2.28 -13.27
CA LEU A 508 -25.68 1.64 -14.55
C LEU A 508 -26.22 0.22 -14.36
N LYS A 509 -25.58 -0.58 -13.50
CA LYS A 509 -26.08 -1.91 -13.16
C LYS A 509 -27.48 -1.87 -12.52
N ALA A 510 -27.74 -0.87 -11.69
CA ALA A 510 -29.07 -0.68 -11.08
C ALA A 510 -30.11 -0.29 -12.13
N MET A 511 -29.76 0.56 -13.10
CA MET A 511 -30.65 0.91 -14.22
C MET A 511 -30.95 -0.30 -15.11
N GLU A 512 -29.97 -1.16 -15.37
CA GLU A 512 -30.15 -2.40 -16.15
C GLU A 512 -31.10 -3.41 -15.47
N HIS A 513 -31.11 -3.47 -14.14
CA HIS A 513 -31.93 -4.41 -13.39
C HIS A 513 -33.31 -3.87 -13.00
N ASP A 514 -33.41 -2.60 -12.57
CA ASP A 514 -34.60 -2.04 -11.93
C ASP A 514 -35.20 -0.83 -12.66
N GLY A 515 -34.61 -0.40 -13.79
CA GLY A 515 -35.13 0.71 -14.61
C GLY A 515 -35.05 2.10 -13.97
N SER A 516 -34.35 2.26 -12.84
CA SER A 516 -34.25 3.51 -12.08
C SER A 516 -32.86 3.76 -11.50
N ALA A 517 -32.36 4.99 -11.66
CA ALA A 517 -31.06 5.43 -11.16
C ALA A 517 -30.97 5.50 -9.62
N THR A 518 -32.09 5.55 -8.90
CA THR A 518 -32.12 5.66 -7.43
C THR A 518 -31.85 4.33 -6.71
N ALA A 519 -31.91 3.18 -7.40
CA ALA A 519 -31.57 1.88 -6.83
C ALA A 519 -30.05 1.64 -6.68
N GLY A 520 -29.23 2.51 -7.30
CA GLY A 520 -27.76 2.42 -7.30
C GLY A 520 -27.03 3.38 -6.35
N GLN A 521 -27.75 4.32 -5.71
CA GLN A 521 -27.22 5.21 -4.66
C GLN A 521 -27.15 4.47 -3.32
#